data_AF-C3N380-F1
#
_entry.id   AF-C3N380-F1
#
_cell.length_a   1.000
_cell.length_b   1.000
_cell.length_c   1.000
_cell.angle_alpha   90.00
_cell.angle_beta   90.00
_cell.angle_gamma   90.00
#
_symmetry.space_group_name_H-M   'P 1'
#
loop_
_entity.id
_entity.type
_entity.pdbx_description
1 polymer ?
#
loop_
_entity_poly.entity_id
_entity_poly.type
_entity_poly.pdbx_seq_one_letter_code
_entity_poly.pdbx_strand_id
1 'polypeptide(L)' 'MPYISVIITAYNRKQFLLDAIKSALNQTLNRTEYEILVAKNFKDDNIDNYLYKNGMKNINIIRSIKPG' A
#
# COMPACT_ATOMS: atom_id res chain seq x y z
N MET A 1 -6.18 7.93 21.32
CA MET A 1 -5.31 6.84 20.82
C MET A 1 -4.16 7.44 20.02
N PRO A 2 -3.01 6.76 19.87
CA PRO A 2 -1.97 7.21 18.95
C PRO A 2 -2.45 7.11 17.50
N TYR A 3 -1.95 7.99 16.65
CA TYR A 3 -2.13 7.88 15.20
C TYR A 3 -1.30 6.72 14.66
N ILE A 4 -1.87 5.90 13.76
CA ILE A 4 -1.23 4.67 13.28
C ILE A 4 -0.90 4.80 11.80
N SER A 5 0.33 4.43 11.41
CA SER A 5 0.69 4.27 10.01
C SER A 5 0.84 2.78 9.69
N VAL A 6 -0.02 2.27 8.80
CA VAL A 6 0.06 0.88 8.32
C VAL A 6 0.87 0.87 7.02
N ILE A 7 2.00 0.16 7.02
CA ILE A 7 2.86 0.01 5.84
C ILE A 7 2.72 -1.41 5.30
N ILE A 8 2.20 -1.54 4.08
CA ILE A 8 2.07 -2.82 3.38
C ILE A 8 3.13 -2.88 2.29
N THR A 9 4.02 -3.87 2.37
CA THR A 9 5.07 -4.08 1.36
C THR A 9 4.73 -5.24 0.43
N ALA A 10 5.00 -5.09 -0.87
CA ALA A 10 4.76 -6.14 -1.86
C ALA A 10 5.89 -6.19 -2.90
N TYR A 11 6.67 -7.27 -2.87
CA TYR A 11 7.76 -7.50 -3.82
C TYR A 11 7.42 -8.63 -4.78
N ASN A 12 7.21 -8.33 -6.06
CA ASN A 12 6.81 -9.27 -7.12
C ASN A 12 5.56 -10.12 -6.83
N ARG A 13 4.77 -9.79 -5.80
CA ARG A 13 3.58 -10.55 -5.37
C ARG A 13 2.36 -9.65 -5.38
N LYS A 14 1.51 -9.82 -6.39
CA LYS A 14 0.29 -9.03 -6.59
C LYS A 14 -0.94 -9.66 -5.94
N GLN A 15 -1.02 -11.00 -5.98
CA GLN A 15 -2.25 -11.74 -5.71
C GLN A 15 -2.89 -11.47 -4.33
N PHE A 16 -2.08 -11.20 -3.31
CA PHE A 16 -2.57 -10.97 -1.94
C PHE A 16 -2.60 -9.49 -1.54
N LEU A 17 -2.11 -8.58 -2.40
CA LEU A 17 -1.94 -7.18 -2.02
C LEU A 17 -3.31 -6.52 -1.75
N LEU A 18 -4.29 -6.76 -2.62
CA LEU A 18 -5.64 -6.21 -2.44
C LEU A 18 -6.32 -6.75 -1.19
N ASP A 19 -6.13 -8.02 -0.85
CA ASP A 19 -6.73 -8.61 0.35
C ASP A 19 -6.12 -8.05 1.63
N ALA A 20 -4.79 -7.86 1.65
CA ALA A 20 -4.10 -7.18 2.76
C ALA A 20 -4.60 -5.73 2.94
N ILE A 21 -4.77 -5.00 1.82
CA ILE A 21 -5.32 -3.63 1.83
C ILE A 21 -6.75 -3.61 2.36
N LYS A 22 -7.62 -4.53 1.89
CA LYS A 22 -9.01 -4.63 2.35
C LYS A 22 -9.09 -4.98 3.83
N SER A 23 -8.22 -5.86 4.31
CA SER A 23 -8.10 -6.18 5.74
C SER A 23 -7.76 -4.94 6.56
N ALA A 24 -6.78 -4.16 6.11
CA ALA A 24 -6.39 -2.91 6.77
C ALA A 24 -7.45 -1.79 6.67
N LEU A 25 -8.30 -1.79 5.63
CA LEU A 25 -9.45 -0.88 5.52
C LEU A 25 -10.59 -1.25 6.48
N ASN A 26 -10.81 -2.54 6.70
CA ASN A 26 -11.91 -3.08 7.49
C ASN A 26 -11.55 -3.18 8.98
N GLN A 27 -11.00 -2.11 9.54
CA GLN A 27 -10.70 -1.99 10.97
C GLN A 27 -11.83 -1.26 11.70
N THR A 28 -11.96 -1.52 13.00
CA THR A 28 -12.95 -0.82 13.85
C THR A 28 -12.56 0.63 14.14
N LEU A 29 -11.32 1.01 13.87
CA LEU A 29 -10.79 2.36 14.06
C LEU A 29 -11.27 3.30 12.95
N ASN A 30 -11.49 4.59 13.27
CA ASN A 30 -11.91 5.57 12.26
C ASN A 30 -10.81 5.78 11.20
N ARG A 31 -11.21 5.93 9.93
CA ARG A 31 -10.30 6.22 8.81
C ARG A 31 -9.45 7.49 8.99
N THR A 32 -9.85 8.42 9.85
CA THR A 32 -9.06 9.63 10.16
C THR A 32 -7.95 9.39 11.17
N GLU A 33 -7.93 8.22 11.84
CA GLU A 33 -6.97 7.91 12.91
C GLU A 33 -5.77 7.07 12.43
N TYR A 34 -5.78 6.68 11.15
CA TYR A 34 -4.66 5.95 10.55
C TYR A 34 -4.52 6.21 9.05
N GLU A 35 -3.31 6.00 8.55
CA GLU A 35 -3.01 5.99 7.12
C GLU A 35 -2.55 4.60 6.66
N ILE A 36 -2.69 4.36 5.35
CA ILE A 36 -2.15 3.18 4.69
C ILE A 36 -1.17 3.64 3.62
N LEU A 37 0.06 3.15 3.72
CA LEU A 37 1.09 3.29 2.69
C LEU A 37 1.38 1.93 2.07
N VAL A 38 1.38 1.87 0.74
CA VAL A 38 1.65 0.64 0.00
C VAL A 38 2.96 0.80 -0.75
N ALA A 39 3.97 0.04 -0.35
CA ALA A 39 5.29 0.07 -0.94
C ALA A 39 5.51 -1.17 -1.82
N LYS A 40 5.55 -0.98 -3.14
CA LYS A 40 5.60 -2.06 -4.12
C LYS A 40 6.61 -1.81 -5.22
N ASN A 41 7.15 -2.87 -5.81
CA ASN A 41 8.15 -2.76 -6.88
C ASN A 41 7.60 -3.03 -8.29
N PHE A 42 6.28 -2.98 -8.45
CA PHE A 42 5.61 -3.25 -9.72
C PHE A 42 4.53 -2.19 -9.99
N LYS A 43 4.24 -1.95 -11.28
CA LYS A 43 3.07 -1.19 -11.71
C LYS A 43 1.90 -2.14 -11.96
N ASP A 44 0.71 -1.70 -11.60
CA ASP A 44 -0.53 -2.41 -11.88
C ASP A 44 -1.69 -1.42 -11.84
N ASP A 45 -2.24 -1.05 -13.00
CA ASP A 45 -3.20 0.06 -13.09
C ASP A 45 -4.47 -0.19 -12.27
N ASN A 46 -4.88 -1.45 -12.09
CA ASN A 46 -6.05 -1.79 -11.28
C ASN A 46 -5.77 -1.55 -9.80
N ILE A 47 -4.63 -2.03 -9.31
CA ILE A 47 -4.20 -1.79 -7.92
C ILE A 47 -3.93 -0.31 -7.70
N ASP A 48 -3.21 0.35 -8.61
CA ASP A 48 -2.84 1.76 -8.50
C ASP A 48 -4.07 2.67 -8.44
N ASN A 49 -5.06 2.43 -9.31
CA ASN A 49 -6.33 3.15 -9.27
C ASN A 49 -7.14 2.86 -8.00
N TYR A 50 -7.10 1.61 -7.50
CA TYR A 50 -7.76 1.27 -6.24
C TYR A 50 -7.14 2.03 -5.06
N LEU A 51 -5.81 2.08 -4.97
CA LEU A 51 -5.10 2.84 -3.94
C LEU A 51 -5.48 4.32 -3.97
N TYR A 52 -5.46 4.93 -5.16
CA TYR A 52 -5.81 6.33 -5.36
C TYR A 52 -7.25 6.63 -4.92
N LYS A 53 -8.22 5.83 -5.38
CA LYS A 53 -9.65 6.01 -5.03
C LYS A 53 -9.93 5.87 -3.54
N ASN A 54 -9.11 5.10 -2.82
CA ASN A 54 -9.25 4.87 -1.38
C ASN A 54 -8.31 5.75 -0.53
N GLY A 55 -7.68 6.77 -1.12
CA GLY A 55 -6.85 7.75 -0.40
C GLY A 55 -5.54 7.18 0.16
N MET A 56 -5.01 6.11 -0.43
CA MET A 56 -3.79 5.46 0.03
C MET A 56 -2.56 6.02 -0.68
N LYS A 57 -1.43 6.07 0.03
CA LYS A 57 -0.15 6.48 -0.55
C LYS A 57 0.52 5.30 -1.24
N ASN A 58 0.82 5.45 -2.53
CA ASN A 58 1.53 4.45 -3.32
C ASN A 58 3.01 4.81 -3.43
N ILE A 59 3.89 3.95 -2.92
CA ILE A 59 5.35 4.12 -2.94
C ILE A 59 5.93 3.09 -3.92
N ASN A 60 6.42 3.56 -5.06
CA ASN A 60 7.08 2.70 -6.03
C ASN A 60 8.55 2.49 -5.64
N ILE A 61 8.90 1.25 -5.29
CA ILE A 61 10.26 0.83 -4.96
C ILE A 61 10.97 0.44 -6.26
N ILE A 62 11.84 1.30 -6.74
CA ILE A 62 12.69 1.02 -7.89
C ILE A 62 14.04 0.53 -7.36
N ARG A 63 14.53 -0.63 -7.83
CA ARG A 63 15.93 -1.01 -7.58
C ARG A 63 16.82 -0.01 -8.30
N SER A 64 17.57 0.79 -7.55
CA SER A 64 18.75 1.46 -8.11
C SER A 64 19.82 0.39 -8.30
N ILE A 65 20.02 -0.04 -9.55
CA ILE A 65 21.20 -0.83 -9.90
C ILE A 65 22.34 0.18 -9.90
N LYS A 66 23.26 0.09 -8.92
CA LYS A 66 24.54 0.79 -9.06
C LYS A 66 25.29 0.07 -10.19
N PRO A 67 25.65 0.75 -11.29
CA PRO A 67 26.60 0.18 -12.22
C PRO A 67 27.92 0.00 -11.46
N GLY A 68 28.41 -1.25 -11.45
CA GLY A 68 29.74 -1.58 -10.95
C GLY A 68 30.83 -1.19 -11.94
#